data_AF-A0A1Y2IRI3-F1
#
_entry.id   AF-A0A1Y2IRI3-F1
#
_cell.length_a   1.000
_cell.length_b   1.000
_cell.length_c   1.000
_cell.angle_alpha   90.00
_cell.angle_beta   90.00
_cell.angle_gamma   90.00
#
_symmetry.space_group_name_H-M   'P 1'
#
loop_
_entity.id
_entity.type
_entity.pdbx_description
1 polymer ?
#
loop_
_entity_poly.entity_id
_entity_poly.type
_entity_poly.pdbx_seq_one_letter_code
_entity_poly.pdbx_strand_id
1 'polypeptide(L)'
;MSSNLASTLEFPSEPLLSRGCPPQPPSYVLTATTDGSPSGMSYIVTSIVECITEREKGLRRVFRVKVRSETFQEPRQLICKVAFGRQWFRSLEAEALLYEQKLKPLWGKVVPHYYGFFRGDTYEGKTGILLMEDCGQPASDELSRQPLYFRKLLLEAFVALHRAGVSFQDSGLCFEDNVVIHYDPASDKHVPKLIDFSVVYPDHQCLYNHSEIVEGAPEPSLSEISCHLLWWTFCSSAVFIPRCVMVRGTPVPWEYATDAETLKAHCTFPEFVTEDAIERQIAAALEERARWEQEREECDYGPVRVKRERELDVSESR
;
A
#
# COMPACT_ATOMS: atom_id res chain seq x y z
N MET A 1 -27.29 -20.71 -4.03
CA MET A 1 -26.17 -21.45 -4.61
C MET A 1 -25.70 -20.65 -5.82
N SER A 2 -24.73 -19.75 -5.63
CA SER A 2 -24.16 -19.00 -6.75
C SER A 2 -23.27 -19.94 -7.55
N SER A 3 -23.55 -20.07 -8.85
CA SER A 3 -22.67 -20.76 -9.79
C SER A 3 -21.30 -20.07 -9.76
N ASN A 4 -20.27 -20.79 -9.33
CA ASN A 4 -18.90 -20.31 -9.38
C ASN A 4 -18.49 -20.16 -10.84
N LEU A 5 -18.61 -18.94 -11.37
CA LEU A 5 -18.00 -18.54 -12.63
C LEU A 5 -16.49 -18.79 -12.52
N ALA A 6 -15.90 -19.45 -13.52
CA ALA A 6 -14.55 -19.97 -13.44
C ALA A 6 -13.71 -19.45 -14.61
N SER A 7 -12.92 -18.40 -14.39
CA SER A 7 -11.93 -17.95 -15.38
C SER A 7 -10.77 -18.96 -15.47
N THR A 8 -10.40 -19.36 -16.68
CA THR A 8 -9.41 -20.42 -16.94
C THR A 8 -8.14 -19.88 -17.57
N LEU A 9 -6.99 -20.46 -17.18
CA LEU A 9 -5.69 -20.21 -17.81
C LEU A 9 -5.46 -21.21 -18.94
N GLU A 10 -5.17 -20.70 -20.15
CA GLU A 10 -4.66 -21.52 -21.23
C GLU A 10 -3.15 -21.32 -21.35
N PHE A 11 -2.39 -22.36 -21.01
CA PHE A 11 -0.95 -22.37 -21.22
C PHE A 11 -0.63 -22.87 -22.63
N PRO A 12 0.41 -22.33 -23.30
CA PRO A 12 0.95 -22.98 -24.48
C PRO A 12 1.33 -24.42 -24.12
N SER A 13 1.03 -25.36 -25.01
CA SER A 13 1.14 -26.81 -24.81
C SER A 13 2.55 -27.36 -24.59
N GLU A 14 3.59 -26.51 -24.52
CA GLU A 14 4.99 -26.89 -24.33
C GLU A 14 5.59 -26.26 -23.06
N PRO A 15 6.54 -26.96 -22.39
CA PRO A 15 7.20 -26.44 -21.20
C PRO A 15 7.95 -25.13 -21.48
N LEU A 16 7.80 -24.17 -20.55
CA LEU A 16 8.23 -22.76 -20.66
C LEU A 16 9.74 -22.54 -20.89
N LEU A 17 10.55 -23.59 -20.83
CA LEU A 17 12.00 -23.55 -20.97
C LEU A 17 12.52 -24.84 -21.62
N SER A 18 12.11 -25.15 -22.85
CA SER A 18 12.83 -26.12 -23.68
C SER A 18 14.26 -25.61 -23.91
N ARG A 19 15.27 -26.21 -23.27
CA ARG A 19 16.69 -25.96 -23.55
C ARG A 19 16.95 -26.21 -25.04
N GLY A 20 16.93 -25.17 -25.87
CA GLY A 20 17.34 -25.26 -27.29
C GLY A 20 16.43 -24.63 -28.34
N CYS A 21 15.27 -24.04 -27.99
CA CYS A 21 14.47 -23.28 -28.94
C CYS A 21 14.91 -21.79 -28.96
N PRO A 22 14.91 -21.09 -30.11
CA PRO A 22 15.07 -19.64 -30.12
C PRO A 22 14.00 -19.01 -29.23
N PRO A 23 14.31 -17.96 -28.44
CA PRO A 23 13.38 -17.39 -27.48
C PRO A 23 12.25 -16.67 -28.23
N GLN A 24 11.17 -17.38 -28.56
CA GLN A 24 9.89 -16.71 -28.67
C GLN A 24 9.47 -16.35 -27.25
N PRO A 25 9.22 -15.06 -26.95
CA PRO A 25 8.75 -14.68 -25.64
C PRO A 25 7.45 -15.45 -25.38
N PRO A 26 7.31 -16.17 -24.26
CA PRO A 26 6.11 -16.94 -23.99
C PRO A 26 4.92 -15.99 -23.97
N SER A 27 3.97 -16.20 -24.89
CA SER A 27 2.68 -15.51 -24.87
C SER A 27 1.70 -16.36 -24.07
N TYR A 28 1.02 -15.74 -23.12
CA TYR A 28 0.05 -16.41 -22.26
C TYR A 28 -1.34 -15.86 -22.57
N VAL A 29 -2.32 -16.76 -22.77
CA VAL A 29 -3.70 -16.37 -23.01
C VAL A 29 -4.49 -16.60 -21.73
N LEU A 30 -4.96 -15.51 -21.14
CA LEU A 30 -5.82 -15.52 -19.97
C LEU A 30 -7.26 -15.34 -20.47
N THR A 31 -8.08 -16.39 -20.38
CA THR A 31 -9.44 -16.38 -20.93
C THR A 31 -10.45 -16.39 -19.80
N ALA A 32 -11.23 -15.31 -19.67
CA ALA A 32 -12.37 -15.28 -18.78
C ALA A 32 -13.55 -16.01 -19.44
N THR A 33 -13.77 -17.27 -19.08
CA THR A 33 -14.99 -18.01 -19.45
C THR A 33 -16.09 -17.64 -18.46
N THR A 34 -17.01 -16.77 -18.88
CA THR A 34 -18.19 -16.42 -18.08
C THR A 34 -19.46 -16.73 -18.86
N ASP A 35 -20.28 -17.63 -18.32
CA ASP A 35 -21.66 -17.81 -18.77
C ASP A 35 -22.49 -16.61 -18.26
N GLY A 36 -22.58 -15.55 -19.07
CA GLY A 36 -23.52 -14.45 -18.85
C GLY A 36 -22.95 -13.03 -18.71
N SER A 37 -21.64 -12.82 -18.79
CA SER A 37 -21.11 -11.48 -19.13
C SER A 37 -21.15 -11.29 -20.64
N PRO A 38 -21.32 -10.06 -21.14
CA PRO A 38 -21.21 -9.80 -22.57
C PRO A 38 -19.77 -10.13 -23.02
N SER A 39 -19.61 -11.26 -23.71
CA SER A 39 -18.41 -11.77 -24.39
C SER A 39 -17.20 -12.14 -23.53
N GLY A 40 -16.54 -13.24 -23.92
CA GLY A 40 -15.31 -13.76 -23.31
C GLY A 40 -14.15 -12.79 -23.47
N MET A 41 -13.95 -11.96 -22.45
CA MET A 41 -12.78 -11.10 -22.35
C MET A 41 -11.52 -11.98 -22.28
N SER A 42 -10.71 -11.92 -23.33
CA SER A 42 -9.38 -12.52 -23.36
C SER A 42 -8.33 -11.43 -23.12
N TYR A 43 -7.35 -11.77 -22.30
CA TYR A 43 -6.15 -10.97 -22.08
C TYR A 43 -4.96 -11.78 -22.53
N ILE A 44 -4.24 -11.28 -23.53
CA ILE A 44 -3.05 -11.93 -24.06
C ILE A 44 -1.83 -11.18 -23.52
N VAL A 45 -1.09 -11.84 -22.63
CA VAL A 45 0.21 -11.34 -22.18
C VAL A 45 1.19 -11.51 -23.32
N THR A 46 1.61 -10.40 -23.93
CA THR A 46 2.51 -10.41 -25.09
C THR A 46 3.98 -10.39 -24.71
N SER A 47 4.31 -9.83 -23.55
CA SER A 47 5.68 -9.81 -23.03
C SER A 47 5.70 -9.52 -21.54
N ILE A 48 6.66 -10.13 -20.83
CA ILE A 48 7.04 -9.73 -19.48
C ILE A 48 8.02 -8.57 -19.61
N VAL A 49 7.73 -7.46 -18.94
CA VAL A 49 8.62 -6.28 -18.90
C VAL A 49 9.69 -6.51 -17.83
N GLU A 50 9.26 -6.88 -16.62
CA GLU A 50 10.16 -7.19 -15.51
C GLU A 50 9.46 -8.01 -14.41
N CYS A 51 10.26 -8.59 -13.52
CA CYS A 51 9.82 -9.19 -12.27
C CYS A 51 10.03 -8.17 -11.14
N ILE A 52 8.95 -7.60 -10.62
CA ILE A 52 8.99 -6.56 -9.58
C ILE A 52 9.32 -7.18 -8.22
N THR A 53 8.70 -8.31 -7.88
CA THR A 53 9.02 -9.05 -6.65
C THR A 53 8.98 -10.55 -6.86
N GLU A 54 9.87 -11.24 -6.15
CA GLU A 54 9.89 -12.69 -6.03
C GLU A 54 9.99 -13.06 -4.54
N ARG A 55 9.00 -13.78 -4.04
CA ARG A 55 8.91 -14.22 -2.63
C ARG A 55 8.76 -15.74 -2.56
N GLU A 56 9.04 -16.30 -1.38
CA GLU A 56 8.81 -17.73 -1.10
C GLU A 56 9.50 -18.67 -2.08
N LYS A 57 10.78 -18.41 -2.38
CA LYS A 57 11.58 -19.18 -3.35
C LYS A 57 10.94 -19.27 -4.75
N GLY A 58 10.24 -18.21 -5.17
CA GLY A 58 9.61 -18.13 -6.49
C GLY A 58 8.17 -18.60 -6.54
N LEU A 59 7.59 -19.05 -5.42
CA LEU A 59 6.20 -19.49 -5.37
C LEU A 59 5.20 -18.32 -5.44
N ARG A 60 5.65 -17.09 -5.19
CA ARG A 60 4.88 -15.85 -5.38
C ARG A 60 5.72 -14.87 -6.18
N ARG A 61 5.18 -14.41 -7.30
CA ARG A 61 5.86 -13.46 -8.19
C ARG A 61 4.92 -12.33 -8.59
N VAL A 62 5.45 -11.13 -8.75
CA VAL A 62 4.72 -9.98 -9.29
C VAL A 62 5.48 -9.49 -10.51
N PHE A 63 4.82 -9.47 -11.66
CA PHE A 63 5.40 -9.03 -12.92
C PHE A 63 4.70 -7.78 -13.43
N ARG A 64 5.48 -6.91 -14.06
CA ARG A 64 4.96 -5.92 -14.99
C ARG A 64 4.91 -6.57 -16.37
N VAL A 65 3.76 -6.50 -17.03
CA VAL A 65 3.51 -7.20 -18.30
C VAL A 65 2.88 -6.28 -19.32
N LYS A 66 3.13 -6.51 -20.61
CA LYS A 66 2.34 -5.91 -21.69
C LYS A 66 1.22 -6.86 -22.07
N VAL A 67 0.00 -6.35 -22.10
CA VAL A 67 -1.22 -7.11 -22.34
C VAL A 67 -2.00 -6.51 -23.50
N ARG A 68 -2.47 -7.38 -24.40
CA ARG A 68 -3.47 -7.06 -25.42
C ARG A 68 -4.81 -7.64 -25.01
N SER A 69 -5.89 -6.92 -25.30
CA SER A 69 -7.26 -7.40 -25.12
C SER A 69 -8.13 -6.71 -26.16
N GLU A 70 -9.23 -7.35 -26.55
CA GLU A 70 -10.20 -6.77 -27.51
C GLU A 70 -10.78 -5.45 -27.01
N THR A 71 -10.82 -5.24 -25.69
CA THR A 71 -11.30 -3.98 -25.09
C THR A 71 -10.26 -2.87 -25.04
N PHE A 72 -8.99 -3.19 -25.29
CA PHE A 72 -7.94 -2.18 -25.31
C PHE A 72 -7.66 -1.77 -26.75
N GLN A 73 -7.69 -0.46 -27.02
CA GLN A 73 -7.31 0.07 -28.34
C GLN A 73 -5.85 -0.21 -28.68
N GLU A 74 -4.99 -0.29 -27.67
CA GLU A 74 -3.55 -0.54 -27.77
C GLU A 74 -3.06 -1.40 -26.62
N PRO A 75 -1.90 -2.09 -26.75
CA PRO A 75 -1.33 -2.88 -25.66
C PRO A 75 -1.07 -2.02 -24.43
N ARG A 76 -1.48 -2.51 -23.25
CA ARG A 76 -1.32 -1.79 -21.97
C ARG A 76 -0.30 -2.46 -21.07
N GLN A 77 0.38 -1.69 -20.24
CA GLN A 77 1.16 -2.23 -19.13
C GLN A 77 0.24 -2.52 -17.95
N LEU A 78 0.31 -3.74 -17.41
CA LEU A 78 -0.48 -4.23 -16.30
C LEU A 78 0.42 -4.97 -15.31
N ILE A 79 -0.11 -5.22 -14.11
CA ILE A 79 0.51 -6.04 -13.08
C ILE A 79 -0.11 -7.44 -13.09
N CYS A 80 0.76 -8.44 -13.12
CA CYS A 80 0.44 -9.85 -13.08
C CYS A 80 1.03 -10.46 -11.82
N LYS A 81 0.19 -10.71 -10.81
CA LYS A 81 0.58 -11.39 -9.56
C LYS A 81 0.29 -12.88 -9.70
N VAL A 82 1.32 -13.70 -9.59
CA VAL A 82 1.27 -15.14 -9.82
C VAL A 82 1.57 -15.88 -8.52
N ALA A 83 0.78 -16.93 -8.25
CA ALA A 83 0.99 -17.81 -7.12
C ALA A 83 0.94 -19.28 -7.54
N PHE A 84 1.91 -20.05 -7.06
CA PHE A 84 2.06 -21.48 -7.34
C PHE A 84 1.82 -22.34 -6.10
N GLY A 85 1.28 -23.54 -6.33
CA GLY A 85 1.00 -24.51 -5.27
C GLY A 85 -0.24 -24.17 -4.45
N ARG A 86 -0.79 -25.19 -3.76
CA ARG A 86 -2.11 -25.11 -3.12
C ARG A 86 -2.25 -24.00 -2.08
N GLN A 87 -1.22 -23.76 -1.28
CA GLN A 87 -1.25 -22.76 -0.21
C GLN A 87 -1.30 -21.35 -0.77
N TRP A 88 -0.36 -20.99 -1.64
CA TRP A 88 -0.25 -19.64 -2.18
C TRP A 88 -1.35 -19.33 -3.20
N PHE A 89 -1.79 -20.35 -3.97
CA PHE A 89 -2.99 -20.24 -4.78
C PHE A 89 -4.19 -19.78 -3.96
N ARG A 90 -4.45 -20.42 -2.81
CA ARG A 90 -5.60 -20.08 -1.95
C ARG A 90 -5.47 -18.68 -1.35
N SER A 91 -4.25 -18.27 -0.97
CA SER A 91 -4.00 -16.92 -0.49
C SER A 91 -4.29 -15.87 -1.57
N LEU A 92 -3.85 -16.11 -2.81
CA LEU A 92 -4.12 -15.20 -3.93
C LEU A 92 -5.60 -15.21 -4.35
N GLU A 93 -6.27 -16.37 -4.29
CA GLU A 93 -7.71 -16.49 -4.55
C GLU A 93 -8.53 -15.71 -3.50
N ALA A 94 -8.14 -15.76 -2.22
CA ALA A 94 -8.77 -14.96 -1.17
C ALA A 94 -8.59 -13.45 -1.41
N GLU A 95 -7.41 -13.01 -1.83
CA GLU A 95 -7.16 -11.62 -2.22
C GLU A 95 -8.00 -11.20 -3.42
N ALA A 96 -8.11 -12.03 -4.45
CA ALA A 96 -8.96 -11.76 -5.62
C ALA A 96 -10.44 -11.56 -5.25
N LEU A 97 -10.96 -12.38 -4.33
CA LEU A 97 -12.33 -12.24 -3.84
C LEU A 97 -12.58 -10.90 -3.15
N LEU A 98 -11.58 -10.32 -2.49
CA LEU A 98 -11.69 -8.97 -1.92
C LEU A 98 -11.87 -7.93 -3.03
N TYR A 99 -11.08 -8.02 -4.10
CA TYR A 99 -11.22 -7.13 -5.24
C TYR A 99 -12.63 -7.24 -5.86
N GLU A 100 -13.10 -8.46 -6.12
CA GLU A 100 -14.40 -8.70 -6.77
C GLU A 100 -15.58 -8.20 -5.95
N GLN A 101 -15.50 -8.30 -4.62
CA GLN A 101 -16.62 -8.05 -3.73
C GLN A 101 -16.47 -6.69 -3.04
N LYS A 102 -15.56 -6.59 -2.08
CA LYS A 102 -15.50 -5.47 -1.14
C LYS A 102 -14.83 -4.24 -1.72
N LEU A 103 -13.79 -4.43 -2.54
CA LEU A 103 -12.98 -3.32 -3.06
C LEU A 103 -13.50 -2.79 -4.40
N LYS A 104 -14.50 -3.41 -5.01
CA LYS A 104 -15.08 -2.97 -6.30
C LYS A 104 -15.46 -1.48 -6.35
N PRO A 105 -16.06 -0.87 -5.31
CA PRO A 105 -16.35 0.57 -5.31
C PRO A 105 -15.11 1.48 -5.30
N LEU A 106 -13.95 0.91 -4.96
CA LEU A 106 -12.66 1.58 -4.75
C LEU A 106 -11.70 1.43 -5.94
N TRP A 107 -12.02 0.56 -6.92
CA TRP A 107 -11.20 0.32 -8.11
C TRP A 107 -10.87 1.62 -8.85
N GLY A 108 -9.60 1.76 -9.22
CA GLY A 108 -9.07 2.94 -9.90
C GLY A 108 -8.96 4.20 -9.05
N LYS A 109 -9.57 4.23 -7.86
CA LYS A 109 -9.57 5.40 -6.98
C LYS A 109 -8.48 5.28 -5.93
N VAL A 110 -8.60 4.28 -5.06
CA VAL A 110 -7.66 4.05 -3.94
C VAL A 110 -7.03 2.67 -3.98
N VAL A 111 -7.54 1.77 -4.82
CA VAL A 111 -6.90 0.48 -5.15
C VAL A 111 -6.79 0.36 -6.67
N PRO A 112 -5.91 -0.50 -7.22
CA PRO A 112 -5.82 -0.75 -8.66
C PRO A 112 -7.15 -1.21 -9.26
N HIS A 113 -7.39 -0.93 -10.54
CA HIS A 113 -8.42 -1.65 -11.28
C HIS A 113 -8.09 -3.15 -11.33
N TYR A 114 -9.09 -3.98 -11.05
CA TYR A 114 -9.03 -5.43 -11.14
C TYR A 114 -9.58 -5.89 -12.49
N TYR A 115 -8.79 -6.67 -13.22
CA TYR A 115 -9.19 -7.23 -14.53
C TYR A 115 -9.63 -8.69 -14.43
N GLY A 116 -9.21 -9.41 -13.39
CA GLY A 116 -9.65 -10.78 -13.16
C GLY A 116 -8.65 -11.62 -12.36
N PHE A 117 -9.16 -12.76 -11.88
CA PHE A 117 -8.38 -13.84 -11.32
C PHE A 117 -8.57 -15.08 -12.17
N PHE A 118 -7.46 -15.62 -12.64
CA PHE A 118 -7.41 -16.74 -13.58
C PHE A 118 -6.71 -17.92 -12.90
N ARG A 119 -7.21 -19.13 -13.12
CA ARG A 119 -6.69 -20.34 -12.50
C ARG A 119 -6.44 -21.43 -13.52
N GLY A 120 -5.45 -22.27 -13.24
CA GLY A 120 -5.10 -23.43 -14.06
C GLY A 120 -4.07 -24.30 -13.36
N ASP A 121 -3.64 -25.34 -14.04
CA ASP A 121 -2.58 -26.24 -13.58
C ASP A 121 -1.35 -26.09 -14.49
N THR A 122 -0.19 -25.90 -13.87
CA THR A 122 1.11 -25.87 -14.55
C THR A 122 1.98 -27.03 -14.05
N TYR A 123 3.21 -27.14 -14.57
CA TYR A 123 4.21 -28.07 -14.02
C TYR A 123 4.59 -27.71 -12.57
N GLU A 124 4.38 -26.46 -12.14
CA GLU A 124 4.56 -25.99 -10.74
C GLU A 124 3.32 -26.29 -9.87
N GLY A 125 2.31 -26.95 -10.46
CA GLY A 125 1.05 -27.34 -9.83
C GLY A 125 -0.06 -26.30 -10.03
N LYS A 126 -1.01 -26.29 -9.08
CA LYS A 126 -2.14 -25.36 -9.12
C LYS A 126 -1.62 -23.92 -9.13
N THR A 127 -1.99 -23.17 -10.15
CA THR A 127 -1.48 -21.83 -10.45
C THR A 127 -2.62 -20.83 -10.51
N GLY A 128 -2.43 -19.68 -9.87
CA GLY A 128 -3.37 -18.57 -9.87
C GLY A 128 -2.69 -17.32 -10.38
N ILE A 129 -3.41 -16.54 -11.19
CA ILE A 129 -2.95 -15.27 -11.75
C ILE A 129 -3.98 -14.20 -11.44
N LEU A 130 -3.56 -13.15 -10.75
CA LEU A 130 -4.33 -11.95 -10.50
C LEU A 130 -3.83 -10.83 -11.43
N LEU A 131 -4.70 -10.34 -12.31
CA LEU A 131 -4.38 -9.28 -13.28
C LEU A 131 -4.99 -7.94 -12.84
N MET A 132 -4.15 -6.92 -12.75
CA MET A 132 -4.51 -5.60 -12.20
C MET A 132 -3.81 -4.47 -12.93
N GLU A 133 -4.32 -3.26 -12.75
CA GLU A 133 -3.72 -2.01 -13.22
C GLU A 133 -2.29 -1.82 -12.67
N ASP A 134 -1.41 -1.28 -13.51
CA ASP A 134 -0.12 -0.78 -13.08
C ASP A 134 -0.26 0.63 -12.51
N CYS A 135 -0.12 0.72 -11.19
CA CYS A 135 -0.32 1.94 -10.43
C CYS A 135 1.00 2.66 -10.09
N GLY A 136 2.09 2.36 -10.80
CA GLY A 136 3.36 3.06 -10.68
C GLY A 136 4.34 2.39 -9.73
N GLN A 137 5.04 3.20 -8.92
CA GLN A 137 6.21 2.76 -8.15
C GLN A 137 5.94 2.77 -6.65
N PRO A 138 6.57 1.88 -5.86
CA PRO A 138 6.45 1.90 -4.41
C PRO A 138 6.93 3.23 -3.80
N ALA A 139 6.39 3.60 -2.64
CA ALA A 139 6.92 4.74 -1.87
C ALA A 139 8.35 4.43 -1.36
N SER A 140 9.24 5.43 -1.31
CA SER A 140 10.64 5.25 -0.84
C SER A 140 10.86 5.49 0.65
N ASP A 141 9.93 6.15 1.32
CA ASP A 141 10.08 6.66 2.68
C ASP A 141 8.81 6.40 3.50
N GLU A 142 8.95 6.54 4.81
CA GLU A 142 7.84 6.55 5.76
C GLU A 142 6.76 7.57 5.38
N LEU A 143 5.51 7.26 5.75
CA LEU A 143 4.37 8.12 5.47
C LEU A 143 4.57 9.54 6.03
N SER A 144 5.07 9.64 7.25
CA SER A 144 5.34 10.91 7.95
C SER A 144 6.18 11.87 7.13
N ARG A 145 7.06 11.34 6.27
CA ARG A 145 8.00 12.13 5.46
C ARG A 145 7.40 12.54 4.12
N GLN A 146 6.30 11.96 3.64
CA GLN A 146 5.70 12.38 2.37
C GLN A 146 5.09 13.79 2.44
N PRO A 147 4.84 14.47 1.31
CA PRO A 147 4.18 15.78 1.32
C PRO A 147 2.79 15.74 1.95
N LEU A 148 2.41 16.81 2.66
CA LEU A 148 1.17 16.87 3.45
C LEU A 148 -0.07 16.45 2.66
N TYR A 149 -0.20 16.96 1.43
CA TYR A 149 -1.33 16.60 0.57
C TYR A 149 -1.40 15.09 0.28
N PHE A 150 -0.24 14.46 0.05
CA PHE A 150 -0.17 13.03 -0.26
C PHE A 150 -0.51 12.19 0.98
N ARG A 151 0.00 12.61 2.16
CA ARG A 151 -0.30 11.97 3.44
C ARG A 151 -1.80 11.98 3.73
N LYS A 152 -2.46 13.12 3.48
CA LYS A 152 -3.92 13.24 3.57
C LYS A 152 -4.66 12.31 2.60
N LEU A 153 -4.28 12.31 1.32
CA LEU A 153 -4.90 11.41 0.33
C LEU A 153 -4.75 9.93 0.74
N LEU A 154 -3.62 9.56 1.33
CA LEU A 154 -3.41 8.21 1.81
C LEU A 154 -4.30 7.89 3.02
N LEU A 155 -4.44 8.81 3.98
CA LEU A 155 -5.39 8.63 5.08
C LEU A 155 -6.84 8.47 4.59
N GLU A 156 -7.24 9.27 3.60
CA GLU A 156 -8.55 9.13 2.95
C GLU A 156 -8.72 7.76 2.28
N ALA A 157 -7.66 7.23 1.66
CA ALA A 157 -7.64 5.88 1.10
C ALA A 157 -7.82 4.79 2.18
N PHE A 158 -7.14 4.91 3.33
CA PHE A 158 -7.33 3.98 4.46
C PHE A 158 -8.75 4.07 5.03
N VAL A 159 -9.30 5.27 5.19
CA VAL A 159 -10.69 5.45 5.62
C VAL A 159 -11.66 4.79 4.64
N ALA A 160 -11.45 4.96 3.34
CA ALA A 160 -12.27 4.33 2.31
C ALA A 160 -12.17 2.80 2.34
N LEU A 161 -10.98 2.24 2.58
CA LEU A 161 -10.77 0.81 2.75
C LEU A 161 -11.52 0.26 3.96
N HIS A 162 -11.41 0.95 5.11
CA HIS A 162 -12.12 0.57 6.33
C HIS A 162 -13.64 0.62 6.17
N ARG A 163 -14.17 1.62 5.43
CA ARG A 163 -15.59 1.71 5.09
C ARG A 163 -16.06 0.59 4.16
N ALA A 164 -15.17 0.04 3.34
CA ALA A 164 -15.43 -1.16 2.54
C ALA A 164 -15.37 -2.46 3.37
N GLY A 165 -15.09 -2.36 4.67
CA GLY A 165 -15.04 -3.49 5.59
C GLY A 165 -13.74 -4.29 5.51
N VAL A 166 -12.66 -3.69 5.03
CA VAL A 166 -11.33 -4.31 4.94
C VAL A 166 -10.34 -3.47 5.75
N SER A 167 -9.40 -4.12 6.44
CA SER A 167 -8.28 -3.43 7.08
C SER A 167 -7.01 -4.28 7.02
N PHE A 168 -5.83 -3.66 6.97
CA PHE A 168 -4.59 -4.41 7.10
C PHE A 168 -4.44 -5.01 8.50
N GLN A 169 -3.76 -6.16 8.63
CA GLN A 169 -3.67 -6.85 9.92
C GLN A 169 -2.66 -6.21 10.88
N ASP A 170 -1.61 -5.60 10.34
CA ASP A 170 -0.56 -4.97 11.13
C ASP A 170 -0.78 -3.45 11.21
N SER A 171 -0.75 -2.93 12.42
CA SER A 171 -0.74 -1.50 12.73
C SER A 171 0.63 -0.86 12.46
N GLY A 172 1.68 -1.67 12.34
CA GLY A 172 3.01 -1.29 11.86
C GLY A 172 2.94 -1.15 10.35
N LEU A 173 2.54 0.03 9.89
CA LEU A 173 2.49 0.35 8.47
C LEU A 173 3.91 0.38 7.91
N CYS A 174 4.43 -0.77 7.49
CA CYS A 174 5.51 -0.83 6.52
C CYS A 174 4.93 -0.41 5.16
N PHE A 175 4.63 0.89 5.04
CA PHE A 175 3.98 1.52 3.88
C PHE A 175 4.73 1.27 2.57
N GLU A 176 6.03 1.01 2.63
CA GLU A 176 6.89 0.86 1.46
C GLU A 176 6.42 -0.25 0.51
N ASP A 177 5.79 -1.31 1.03
CA ASP A 177 5.41 -2.47 0.20
C ASP A 177 3.93 -2.48 -0.20
N ASN A 178 3.08 -1.75 0.53
CA ASN A 178 1.61 -1.80 0.36
C ASN A 178 1.03 -0.52 -0.26
N VAL A 179 1.87 0.47 -0.57
CA VAL A 179 1.46 1.71 -1.23
C VAL A 179 2.32 1.92 -2.47
N VAL A 180 1.65 2.07 -3.60
CA VAL A 180 2.27 2.54 -4.84
C VAL A 180 1.77 3.92 -5.20
N ILE A 181 2.62 4.66 -5.89
CA ILE A 181 2.43 6.06 -6.23
C ILE A 181 2.17 6.14 -7.72
N HIS A 182 0.94 6.52 -8.06
CA HIS A 182 0.49 6.75 -9.43
C HIS A 182 0.55 8.25 -9.72
N TYR A 183 1.12 8.65 -10.84
CA TYR A 183 1.00 10.03 -11.31
C TYR A 183 -0.27 10.15 -12.15
N ASP A 184 -1.20 11.01 -11.72
CA ASP A 184 -2.42 11.33 -12.46
C ASP A 184 -2.19 12.59 -13.32
N PRO A 185 -2.10 12.45 -14.66
CA PRO A 185 -1.86 13.59 -15.54
C PRO A 185 -3.01 14.59 -15.58
N ALA A 186 -4.24 14.17 -15.24
CA ALA A 186 -5.40 15.04 -15.28
C ALA A 186 -5.40 16.06 -14.13
N SER A 187 -4.89 15.66 -12.96
CA SER A 187 -4.76 16.53 -11.79
C SER A 187 -3.36 17.08 -11.56
N ASP A 188 -2.37 16.62 -12.35
CA ASP A 188 -0.94 16.92 -12.18
C ASP A 188 -0.44 16.60 -10.76
N LYS A 189 -0.91 15.47 -10.21
CA LYS A 189 -0.61 15.05 -8.84
C LYS A 189 -0.26 13.59 -8.75
N HIS A 190 0.55 13.28 -7.75
CA HIS A 190 0.77 11.90 -7.32
C HIS A 190 -0.37 11.47 -6.40
N VAL A 191 -0.95 10.31 -6.68
CA VAL A 191 -2.04 9.72 -5.91
C VAL A 191 -1.63 8.34 -5.38
N PRO A 192 -1.89 8.04 -4.09
CA PRO A 192 -1.59 6.74 -3.53
C PRO A 192 -2.59 5.68 -4.02
N LYS A 193 -2.10 4.46 -4.23
CA LYS A 193 -2.93 3.26 -4.38
C LYS A 193 -2.48 2.21 -3.37
N LEU A 194 -3.44 1.68 -2.63
CA LEU A 194 -3.26 0.58 -1.70
C LEU A 194 -3.21 -0.74 -2.48
N ILE A 195 -2.18 -1.54 -2.21
CA ILE A 195 -1.94 -2.84 -2.85
C ILE A 195 -1.65 -3.93 -1.82
N ASP A 196 -1.48 -5.16 -2.33
CA ASP A 196 -1.16 -6.37 -1.56
C ASP A 196 -2.11 -6.66 -0.39
N PHE A 197 -3.32 -7.14 -0.73
CA PHE A 197 -4.32 -7.53 0.26
C PHE A 197 -4.17 -8.99 0.71
N SER A 198 -2.97 -9.56 0.61
CA SER A 198 -2.71 -10.95 1.00
C SER A 198 -2.76 -11.19 2.52
N VAL A 199 -2.62 -10.12 3.32
CA VAL A 199 -2.64 -10.16 4.79
C VAL A 199 -3.55 -9.05 5.33
N VAL A 200 -4.86 -9.32 5.33
CA VAL A 200 -5.89 -8.35 5.77
C VAL A 200 -6.95 -9.00 6.65
N TYR A 201 -7.70 -8.18 7.39
CA TYR A 201 -8.97 -8.56 7.99
C TYR A 201 -10.09 -8.27 6.99
N PRO A 202 -10.69 -9.31 6.39
CA PRO A 202 -11.64 -9.14 5.31
C PRO A 202 -13.01 -8.66 5.79
N ASP A 203 -13.36 -8.79 7.07
CA ASP A 203 -14.66 -8.47 7.66
C ASP A 203 -14.54 -7.42 8.79
N HIS A 204 -13.73 -6.40 8.55
CA HIS A 204 -13.52 -5.31 9.51
C HIS A 204 -14.79 -4.47 9.69
N GLN A 205 -15.23 -4.27 10.93
CA GLN A 205 -16.33 -3.37 11.28
C GLN A 205 -15.75 -2.08 11.84
N CYS A 206 -15.47 -1.11 10.97
CA CYS A 206 -14.95 0.17 11.40
C CYS A 206 -16.08 1.04 11.96
N LEU A 207 -15.93 1.52 13.20
CA LEU A 207 -16.87 2.45 13.82
C LEU A 207 -16.56 3.92 13.52
N TYR A 208 -15.43 4.20 12.86
CA TYR A 208 -15.04 5.54 12.46
C TYR A 208 -16.04 6.11 11.44
N ASN A 209 -16.77 7.15 11.85
CA ASN A 209 -17.85 7.76 11.07
C ASN A 209 -17.60 9.23 10.70
N HIS A 210 -16.45 9.80 11.07
CA HIS A 210 -16.11 11.17 10.72
C HIS A 210 -15.76 11.28 9.23
N SER A 211 -16.18 12.39 8.62
CA SER A 211 -16.05 12.60 7.18
C SER A 211 -14.77 13.32 6.77
N GLU A 212 -14.19 14.13 7.64
CA GLU A 212 -13.13 15.07 7.25
C GLU A 212 -11.85 14.85 8.05
N ILE A 213 -10.73 14.81 7.32
CA ILE A 213 -9.38 14.87 7.87
C ILE A 213 -8.92 16.32 7.77
N VAL A 214 -8.79 16.95 8.94
CA VAL A 214 -8.39 18.36 9.08
C VAL A 214 -6.88 18.42 9.33
N GLU A 215 -6.16 18.98 8.36
CA GLU A 215 -4.71 19.16 8.42
C GLU A 215 -4.33 20.06 9.59
N GLY A 216 -3.31 19.67 10.36
CA GLY A 216 -2.84 20.47 11.50
C GLY A 216 -3.79 20.49 12.71
N ALA A 217 -4.92 19.77 12.69
CA ALA A 217 -5.70 19.54 13.91
C ALA A 217 -4.90 18.68 14.91
N PRO A 218 -5.20 18.74 16.21
CA PRO A 218 -4.63 17.81 17.18
C PRO A 218 -4.91 16.36 16.78
N GLU A 219 -3.93 15.48 16.96
CA GLU A 219 -4.08 14.04 16.72
C GLU A 219 -5.35 13.52 17.40
N PRO A 220 -6.20 12.74 16.74
CA PRO A 220 -7.37 12.22 17.41
C PRO A 220 -6.97 11.16 18.44
N SER A 221 -7.72 11.12 19.54
CA SER A 221 -7.64 10.10 20.57
C SER A 221 -8.25 8.78 20.06
N LEU A 222 -7.88 7.67 20.70
CA LEU A 222 -8.41 6.36 20.34
C LEU A 222 -9.95 6.31 20.49
N SER A 223 -10.51 7.03 21.46
CA SER A 223 -11.97 7.15 21.63
C SER A 223 -12.66 7.91 20.49
N GLU A 224 -12.02 8.94 19.94
CA GLU A 224 -12.56 9.70 18.80
C GLU A 224 -12.55 8.85 17.52
N ILE A 225 -11.53 8.00 17.32
CA ILE A 225 -11.46 7.13 16.14
C ILE A 225 -12.28 5.84 16.33
N SER A 226 -12.32 5.29 17.54
CA SER A 226 -12.95 4.01 17.87
C SER A 226 -12.51 2.83 16.99
N CYS A 227 -11.32 2.93 16.37
CA CYS A 227 -10.68 1.89 15.58
C CYS A 227 -9.16 1.96 15.78
N HIS A 228 -8.59 0.97 16.45
CA HIS A 228 -7.17 0.93 16.79
C HIS A 228 -6.27 0.98 15.53
N LEU A 229 -6.58 0.19 14.51
CA LEU A 229 -5.78 0.15 13.28
C LEU A 229 -5.74 1.51 12.58
N LEU A 230 -6.89 2.18 12.48
CA LEU A 230 -6.99 3.49 11.84
C LEU A 230 -6.35 4.60 12.69
N TRP A 231 -6.48 4.53 14.02
CA TRP A 231 -5.82 5.47 14.93
C TRP A 231 -4.30 5.40 14.79
N TRP A 232 -3.74 4.20 14.70
CA TRP A 232 -2.30 4.02 14.47
C TRP A 232 -1.86 4.68 13.17
N THR A 233 -2.61 4.48 12.07
CA THR A 233 -2.37 5.16 10.79
C THR A 233 -2.40 6.69 10.94
N PHE A 234 -3.34 7.22 11.71
CA PHE A 234 -3.49 8.67 11.89
C PHE A 234 -2.30 9.25 12.66
N CYS A 235 -1.89 8.63 13.77
CA CYS A 235 -0.71 9.05 14.55
C CYS A 235 0.59 8.96 13.74
N SER A 236 0.79 7.88 12.97
CA SER A 236 2.01 7.71 12.16
C SER A 236 2.06 8.58 10.91
N SER A 237 0.97 9.24 10.54
CA SER A 237 0.91 10.05 9.32
C SER A 237 1.56 11.42 9.44
N ALA A 238 1.67 11.98 10.65
CA ALA A 238 2.04 13.37 10.90
C ALA A 238 1.21 14.42 10.11
N VAL A 239 0.00 14.06 9.66
CA VAL A 239 -1.01 15.02 9.13
C VAL A 239 -1.55 15.91 10.27
N PHE A 240 -1.68 15.32 11.45
CA PHE A 240 -2.12 15.97 12.68
C PHE A 240 -0.93 16.50 13.49
N ILE A 241 -1.21 17.42 14.41
CA ILE A 241 -0.24 17.88 15.41
C ILE A 241 -0.28 16.92 16.62
N PRO A 242 0.86 16.42 17.11
CA PRO A 242 0.90 15.56 18.28
C PRO A 242 0.14 16.19 19.46
N ARG A 243 -0.61 15.38 20.21
CA ARG A 243 -1.33 15.90 21.39
C ARG A 243 -0.40 16.28 22.54
N CYS A 244 0.76 15.63 22.61
CA CYS A 244 1.68 15.80 23.72
C CYS A 244 3.13 15.63 23.29
N VAL A 245 4.03 16.29 24.03
CA VAL A 245 5.44 15.92 24.09
C VAL A 245 5.67 15.00 25.29
N MET A 246 6.66 14.11 25.20
CA MET A 246 6.96 13.18 26.27
C MET A 246 8.07 13.73 27.17
N VAL A 247 7.75 14.10 28.41
CA VAL A 247 8.74 14.49 29.43
C VAL A 247 8.84 13.36 30.46
N ARG A 248 9.94 12.60 30.40
CA ARG A 248 10.19 11.45 31.30
C ARG A 248 9.05 10.42 31.30
N GLY A 249 8.50 10.13 30.13
CA GLY A 249 7.36 9.21 30.00
C GLY A 249 6.02 9.78 30.47
N THR A 250 5.99 11.03 30.93
CA THR A 250 4.74 11.75 31.22
C THR A 250 4.33 12.55 29.98
N PRO A 251 3.12 12.35 29.45
CA PRO A 251 2.63 13.16 28.34
C PRO A 251 2.28 14.56 28.85
N VAL A 252 2.84 15.58 28.22
CA VAL A 252 2.53 17.00 28.49
C VAL A 252 1.91 17.61 27.24
N PRO A 253 0.77 18.33 27.32
CA PRO A 253 0.12 18.91 26.15
C PRO A 253 1.08 19.70 25.25
N TRP A 254 0.96 19.49 23.95
CA TRP A 254 1.86 20.07 22.95
C TRP A 254 1.91 21.60 23.01
N GLU A 255 0.78 22.23 23.32
CA GLU A 255 0.65 23.67 23.48
C GLU A 255 1.49 24.26 24.63
N TYR A 256 1.90 23.44 25.61
CA TYR A 256 2.75 23.89 26.73
C TYR A 256 4.24 23.79 26.43
N ALA A 257 4.63 23.10 25.35
CA ALA A 257 6.02 22.91 24.97
C ALA A 257 6.58 24.11 24.19
N THR A 258 6.25 25.35 24.57
CA THR A 258 6.68 26.57 23.86
C THR A 258 8.07 27.04 24.28
N ASP A 259 8.37 26.90 25.56
CA ASP A 259 9.61 27.34 26.20
C ASP A 259 9.85 26.52 27.47
N ALA A 260 11.06 26.61 28.02
CA ALA A 260 11.48 25.78 29.15
C ALA A 260 10.70 26.09 30.43
N GLU A 261 10.34 27.36 30.66
CA GLU A 261 9.63 27.77 31.88
C GLU A 261 8.18 27.25 31.87
N THR A 262 7.48 27.48 30.75
CA THR A 262 6.11 26.99 30.55
C THR A 262 6.05 25.47 30.63
N LEU A 263 6.94 24.76 29.91
CA LEU A 263 6.92 23.30 29.93
C LEU A 263 7.23 22.74 31.32
N LYS A 264 8.20 23.33 32.03
CA LYS A 264 8.55 22.95 33.40
C LYS A 264 7.40 23.17 34.38
N ALA A 265 6.66 24.28 34.25
CA ALA A 265 5.52 24.59 35.12
C ALA A 265 4.35 23.59 34.99
N HIS A 266 4.24 22.90 33.85
CA HIS A 266 3.22 21.88 33.59
C HIS A 266 3.69 20.44 33.82
N CYS A 267 4.94 20.25 34.27
CA CYS A 267 5.49 18.95 34.61
C CYS A 267 5.50 18.70 36.13
N THR A 268 5.32 17.44 36.53
CA THR A 268 5.54 17.02 37.92
C THR A 268 6.81 16.19 38.01
N PHE A 269 7.76 16.60 38.85
CA PHE A 269 9.01 15.90 39.07
C PHE A 269 9.06 15.34 40.50
N PRO A 270 9.43 14.05 40.67
CA PRO A 270 9.75 13.51 41.99
C PRO A 270 10.88 14.27 42.68
N GLU A 271 10.81 14.40 44.01
CA GLU A 271 11.76 15.18 44.82
C GLU A 271 13.24 14.74 44.67
N PHE A 272 13.48 13.49 44.27
CA PHE A 272 14.82 12.94 44.10
C PHE A 272 15.50 13.34 42.77
N VAL A 273 14.80 14.05 41.88
CA VAL A 273 15.36 14.51 40.60
C VAL A 273 16.10 15.82 40.82
N THR A 274 17.35 15.90 40.37
CA THR A 274 18.13 17.13 40.42
C THR A 274 17.62 18.15 39.41
N GLU A 275 17.79 19.44 39.70
CA GLU A 275 17.43 20.53 38.79
C GLU A 275 18.09 20.37 37.41
N ASP A 276 19.39 20.07 37.34
CA ASP A 276 20.11 19.78 36.08
C ASP A 276 19.52 18.59 35.28
N ALA A 277 18.87 17.63 35.95
CA ALA A 277 18.23 16.52 35.26
C ALA A 277 16.85 16.93 34.72
N ILE A 278 16.13 17.80 35.43
CA ILE A 278 14.89 18.43 34.96
C ILE A 278 15.19 19.27 33.72
N GLU A 279 16.15 20.20 33.81
CA GLU A 279 16.52 21.09 32.70
C GLU A 279 16.92 20.32 31.44
N ARG A 280 17.71 19.25 31.57
CA ARG A 280 18.07 18.38 30.42
C ARG A 280 16.86 17.69 29.79
N GLN A 281 15.89 17.26 30.58
CA GLN A 281 14.68 16.61 30.06
C GLN A 281 13.76 17.60 29.35
N ILE A 282 13.60 18.79 29.93
CA ILE A 282 12.85 19.89 29.30
C ILE A 282 13.51 20.30 27.98
N ALA A 283 14.83 20.50 27.98
CA ALA A 283 15.58 20.83 26.76
C ALA A 283 15.43 19.75 25.68
N ALA A 284 15.54 18.46 26.05
CA ALA A 284 15.37 17.36 25.11
C ALA A 284 13.97 17.31 24.48
N ALA A 285 12.92 17.55 25.26
CA ALA A 285 11.55 17.57 24.76
C ALA A 285 11.30 18.77 23.81
N LEU A 286 11.84 19.94 24.12
CA LEU A 286 11.77 21.11 23.24
C LEU A 286 12.58 20.91 21.95
N GLU A 287 13.75 20.27 22.04
CA GLU A 287 14.56 19.92 20.87
C GLU A 287 13.85 18.89 19.98
N GLU A 288 13.21 17.87 20.56
CA GLU A 288 12.41 16.89 19.83
C GLU A 288 11.24 17.56 19.10
N ARG A 289 10.53 18.47 19.77
CA ARG A 289 9.48 19.29 19.14
C ARG A 289 10.03 20.12 17.98
N ALA A 290 11.10 20.87 18.21
CA ALA A 290 11.69 21.75 17.18
C ALA A 290 12.14 20.95 15.95
N ARG A 291 12.73 19.77 16.18
CA ARG A 291 13.10 18.84 15.10
C ARG A 291 11.88 18.36 14.33
N TRP A 292 10.81 17.96 15.02
CA TRP A 292 9.57 17.54 14.37
C TRP A 292 8.97 18.67 13.52
N GLU A 293 8.95 19.91 14.02
CA GLU A 293 8.45 21.09 13.29
C GLU A 293 9.30 21.35 12.03
N GLN A 294 10.63 21.30 12.16
CA GLN A 294 11.55 21.47 11.03
C GLN A 294 11.39 20.37 9.97
N GLU A 295 11.38 19.10 10.38
CA GLU A 295 11.21 17.97 9.48
C GLU A 295 9.89 18.06 8.71
N ARG A 296 8.82 18.52 9.38
CA ARG A 296 7.53 18.76 8.75
C ARG A 296 7.59 19.88 7.73
N GLU A 297 8.22 21.00 8.03
CA GLU A 297 8.34 22.10 7.07
C GLU A 297 9.06 21.64 5.80
N GLU A 298 10.14 20.86 5.93
CA GLU A 298 10.88 20.29 4.81
C GLU A 298 10.04 19.26 4.00
N CYS A 299 9.25 18.44 4.69
CA CYS A 299 8.48 17.38 4.06
C CYS A 299 7.18 17.89 3.40
N ASP A 300 6.46 18.80 4.06
CA ASP A 300 5.12 19.21 3.67
C ASP A 300 5.08 19.87 2.29
N TYR A 301 6.13 20.62 1.97
CA TYR A 301 6.30 21.33 0.69
C TYR A 301 7.27 20.62 -0.26
N GLY A 302 7.81 19.47 0.14
CA GLY A 302 8.72 18.67 -0.66
C GLY A 302 8.03 17.93 -1.82
N PRO A 303 8.82 17.31 -2.72
CA PRO A 303 8.28 16.41 -3.73
C PRO A 303 7.83 15.08 -3.10
N VAL A 304 6.93 14.38 -3.78
CA VAL A 304 6.58 12.99 -3.43
C VAL A 304 7.78 12.10 -3.67
N ARG A 305 8.10 11.27 -2.68
CA ARG A 305 9.30 10.42 -2.69
C ARG A 305 8.92 8.99 -3.12
N VAL A 306 9.35 8.63 -4.31
CA VAL A 306 9.17 7.31 -4.94
C VAL A 306 10.45 6.48 -4.82
N LYS A 307 10.32 5.17 -4.60
CA LYS A 307 11.45 4.24 -4.59
C LYS A 307 12.05 4.24 -5.99
N ARG A 308 13.28 4.76 -6.12
CA ARG A 308 13.99 4.70 -7.40
C ARG A 308 14.14 3.24 -7.78
N GLU A 309 13.88 2.94 -9.05
CA GLU A 309 14.27 1.66 -9.62
C GLU A 309 15.76 1.48 -9.34
N ARG A 310 16.15 0.30 -8.82
CA ARG A 310 17.57 -0.03 -8.80
C ARG A 310 17.97 -0.08 -10.26
N GLU A 311 18.74 0.91 -10.72
CA GLU A 311 19.50 0.76 -11.94
C GLU A 311 20.32 -0.51 -11.73
N LEU A 312 19.92 -1.58 -12.42
CA LEU A 312 20.78 -2.76 -12.53
C LEU A 312 22.04 -2.22 -13.18
N ASP A 313 23.10 -2.14 -12.37
CA ASP A 313 24.44 -1.80 -12.79
C ASP A 313 24.79 -2.77 -13.93
N VAL A 314 24.59 -2.31 -15.18
CA VAL A 314 25.14 -2.96 -16.37
C VAL A 314 26.61 -2.52 -16.44
N SER A 315 27.35 -2.77 -15.37
CA SER A 315 28.80 -2.67 -15.35
C SER A 315 29.37 -4.03 -15.73
N GLU A 316 29.73 -4.11 -17.00
CA GLU A 316 30.90 -4.80 -17.52
C GLU A 316 31.05 -6.29 -17.16
N SER A 317 30.48 -7.14 -18.01
CA SER A 317 31.16 -8.36 -18.44
C SER A 317 31.39 -8.25 -19.95
N ARG A 318 32.43 -7.51 -20.32
CA ARG A 318 33.09 -7.63 -21.61
C ARG A 318 34.20 -8.68 -21.52
#